data_AF-A0A847WPC9-F1
#
_entry.id   AF-A0A847WPC9-F1
#
_cell.length_a   1.000
_cell.length_b   1.000
_cell.length_c   1.000
_cell.angle_alpha   90.00
_cell.angle_beta   90.00
_cell.angle_gamma   90.00
#
_symmetry.space_group_name_H-M   'P 1'
#
loop_
_entity.id
_entity.type
_entity.pdbx_description
1 polymer ?
#
loop_
_entity_poly.entity_id
_entity_poly.type
_entity_poly.pdbx_seq_one_letter_code
_entity_poly.pdbx_strand_id
1 'polypeptide(L)'
;MKETIGEFHKPKDFLVCIDSDGCAMDTMEINHKRCFGPKVVEVWGLQSISVDFIEAWNCVNLYSKTRGINRFKGLVKTFEILAAKSKDVPDFSSVLK
;
A
#
# COMPACT_ATOMS: atom_id res chain seq x y z
N MET A 1 17.53 23.28 22.59
CA MET A 1 16.84 22.63 21.45
C MET A 1 15.49 23.33 21.35
N LYS A 2 15.02 23.73 20.17
CA LYS A 2 13.70 24.40 20.08
C LYS A 2 12.62 23.34 20.30
N GLU A 3 11.77 23.53 21.29
CA GLU A 3 10.86 22.48 21.78
C GLU A 3 9.50 22.51 21.08
N THR A 4 9.14 23.65 20.49
CA THR A 4 7.85 23.83 19.82
C THR A 4 8.01 24.39 18.42
N ILE A 5 7.05 24.10 17.54
CA ILE A 5 7.06 24.60 16.17
C ILE A 5 6.90 26.13 16.10
N GLY A 6 6.28 26.74 17.12
CA GLY A 6 6.10 28.20 17.21
C GLY A 6 7.40 28.96 17.41
N GLU A 7 8.44 28.32 17.96
CA GLU A 7 9.78 28.90 18.12
C GLU A 7 10.67 28.70 16.87
N PHE A 8 10.18 27.97 15.87
CA PHE A 8 10.94 27.71 14.66
C PHE A 8 11.09 28.99 13.84
N HIS A 9 12.34 29.43 13.69
CA HIS A 9 12.70 30.52 12.80
C HIS A 9 13.36 29.89 11.57
N LYS A 10 12.78 30.10 10.40
CA LYS A 10 13.24 29.57 9.10
C LYS A 10 14.69 30.02 8.86
N PRO A 11 15.68 29.10 8.83
CA PRO A 11 17.10 29.46 8.73
C PRO A 11 17.62 29.56 7.28
N LYS A 12 16.85 29.09 6.30
CA LYS A 12 17.22 28.99 4.87
C LYS A 12 16.03 29.38 4.02
N ASP A 13 16.26 29.99 2.86
CA ASP A 13 15.18 30.47 1.98
C ASP A 13 14.38 29.35 1.33
N PHE A 14 14.98 28.16 1.19
CA PHE A 14 14.37 27.00 0.56
C PHE A 14 14.59 25.73 1.39
N LEU A 15 13.69 24.75 1.18
CA LEU A 15 13.73 23.42 1.76
C LEU A 15 13.75 22.41 0.60
N VAL A 16 14.68 21.47 0.65
CA VAL A 16 14.71 20.33 -0.26
C VAL A 16 14.31 19.10 0.54
N CYS A 17 13.23 18.44 0.13
CA CYS A 17 12.78 17.19 0.72
C CYS A 17 13.00 16.05 -0.27
N ILE A 18 13.51 14.93 0.24
CA ILE A 18 13.62 13.68 -0.50
C ILE A 18 12.69 12.71 0.21
N ASP A 19 11.75 12.13 -0.54
CA ASP A 19 10.94 11.05 -0.03
C ASP A 19 11.81 9.80 0.15
N SER A 20 11.75 9.19 1.33
CA SER A 20 12.65 8.08 1.65
C SER A 20 12.23 6.81 0.92
N ASP A 21 10.94 6.46 1.01
CA ASP A 21 10.41 5.16 0.58
C ASP A 21 9.96 5.24 -0.89
N GLY A 22 10.56 4.41 -1.74
CA GLY A 22 10.27 4.36 -3.18
C GLY A 22 10.91 5.48 -4.01
N CYS A 23 11.62 6.43 -3.39
CA CYS A 23 12.43 7.45 -4.08
C CYS A 23 13.91 7.35 -3.70
N ALA A 24 14.28 7.56 -2.42
CA ALA A 24 15.68 7.39 -1.98
C ALA A 24 16.08 5.92 -1.82
N MET A 25 15.14 5.07 -1.38
CA MET A 25 15.35 3.65 -1.09
C MET A 25 14.18 2.82 -1.62
N ASP A 26 14.43 1.63 -2.19
CA ASP A 26 13.36 0.73 -2.64
C ASP A 26 12.80 -0.15 -1.49
N THR A 27 12.34 0.51 -0.44
CA THR A 27 11.67 -0.14 0.71
C THR A 27 10.23 -0.56 0.38
N MET A 28 9.63 0.04 -0.64
CA MET A 28 8.24 -0.24 -1.01
C MET A 28 8.04 -1.68 -1.47
N GLU A 29 8.98 -2.26 -2.21
CA GLU A 29 8.86 -3.64 -2.64
C GLU A 29 8.81 -4.62 -1.46
N ILE A 30 9.75 -4.48 -0.51
CA ILE A 30 9.81 -5.36 0.66
C ILE A 30 8.61 -5.14 1.60
N ASN A 31 8.17 -3.90 1.79
CA ASN A 31 7.01 -3.58 2.63
C ASN A 31 5.73 -4.23 2.09
N HIS A 32 5.49 -4.19 0.78
CA HIS A 32 4.33 -4.84 0.18
C HIS A 32 4.39 -6.36 0.27
N LYS A 33 5.56 -6.96 0.00
CA LYS A 33 5.74 -8.41 -0.04
C LYS A 33 5.75 -9.07 1.34
N ARG A 34 6.36 -8.43 2.33
CA ARG A 34 6.58 -9.03 3.66
C ARG A 34 5.61 -8.54 4.74
N CYS A 35 5.05 -7.35 4.59
CA CYS A 35 4.20 -6.75 5.63
C CYS A 35 2.76 -6.63 5.14
N PHE A 36 2.51 -5.80 4.13
CA PHE A 36 1.15 -5.39 3.79
C PHE A 36 0.32 -6.51 3.16
N GLY A 37 0.83 -7.17 2.11
CA GLY A 37 0.12 -8.27 1.47
C GLY A 37 -0.20 -9.40 2.46
N PRO A 38 0.79 -9.92 3.20
CA PRO A 38 0.55 -10.95 4.22
C PRO A 38 -0.42 -10.53 5.32
N LYS A 39 -0.36 -9.28 5.81
CA LYS A 39 -1.29 -8.80 6.84
C LYS A 39 -2.72 -8.69 6.31
N VAL A 40 -2.92 -8.35 5.03
CA VAL A 40 -4.27 -8.37 4.43
C VAL A 40 -4.82 -9.79 4.39
N VAL A 41 -4.01 -10.77 3.97
CA VAL A 41 -4.41 -12.20 3.95
C VAL A 41 -4.86 -12.66 5.34
N GLU A 42 -4.14 -12.27 6.38
CA GLU A 42 -4.47 -12.57 7.77
C GLU A 42 -5.78 -11.91 8.21
N VAL A 43 -5.92 -10.60 8.02
CA VAL A 43 -7.07 -9.82 8.51
C VAL A 43 -8.38 -10.20 7.80
N TRP A 44 -8.30 -10.56 6.53
CA TRP A 44 -9.46 -10.87 5.70
C TRP A 44 -9.71 -12.36 5.48
N GLY A 45 -8.94 -13.24 6.15
CA GLY A 45 -9.15 -14.69 6.07
C GLY A 45 -8.93 -15.30 4.69
N LEU A 46 -7.92 -14.85 3.95
CA LEU A 46 -7.69 -15.20 2.54
C LEU A 46 -6.71 -16.36 2.34
N GLN A 47 -6.49 -17.21 3.36
CA GLN A 47 -5.44 -18.24 3.33
C GLN A 47 -5.61 -19.20 2.15
N SER A 48 -6.85 -19.56 1.81
CA SER A 48 -7.22 -20.46 0.70
C SER A 48 -6.81 -19.92 -0.68
N ILE A 49 -6.73 -18.59 -0.84
CA ILE A 49 -6.39 -17.91 -2.10
C ILE A 49 -5.13 -17.04 -1.97
N SER A 50 -4.33 -17.27 -0.92
CA SER A 50 -3.20 -16.40 -0.54
C SER A 50 -2.19 -16.19 -1.67
N VAL A 51 -1.88 -17.23 -2.45
CA VAL A 51 -0.96 -17.13 -3.60
C VAL A 51 -1.51 -16.19 -4.67
N ASP A 52 -2.76 -16.40 -5.11
CA ASP A 52 -3.42 -15.55 -6.09
C ASP A 52 -3.56 -14.11 -5.58
N PHE A 53 -3.88 -13.96 -4.30
CA PHE A 53 -4.01 -12.65 -3.66
C PHE A 53 -2.69 -11.89 -3.66
N ILE A 54 -1.59 -12.51 -3.21
CA ILE A 54 -0.28 -11.86 -3.15
C ILE A 54 0.21 -11.49 -4.56
N GLU A 55 -0.04 -12.33 -5.57
CA GLU A 55 0.29 -12.02 -6.96
C GLU A 55 -0.49 -10.79 -7.45
N ALA A 56 -1.82 -10.79 -7.29
CA ALA A 56 -2.68 -9.67 -7.69
C ALA A 56 -2.35 -8.39 -6.92
N TRP A 57 -2.10 -8.50 -5.61
CA TRP A 57 -1.68 -7.40 -4.74
C TRP A 57 -0.37 -6.76 -5.23
N ASN A 58 0.65 -7.58 -5.49
CA ASN A 58 1.94 -7.09 -5.98
C ASN A 58 1.80 -6.47 -7.38
N CYS A 59 0.98 -7.03 -8.26
CA CYS A 59 0.71 -6.44 -9.57
C CYS A 59 0.07 -5.04 -9.44
N VAL A 60 -1.02 -4.92 -8.67
CA VAL A 60 -1.71 -3.64 -8.47
C VAL A 60 -0.78 -2.60 -7.83
N ASN A 61 -0.01 -3.00 -6.82
CA ASN A 61 0.68 -2.04 -5.98
C ASN A 61 2.15 -1.78 -6.35
N LEU A 62 2.81 -2.69 -7.07
CA LEU A 62 4.24 -2.58 -7.42
C LEU A 62 4.50 -2.61 -8.92
N TYR A 63 3.79 -3.45 -9.68
CA TYR A 63 4.20 -3.83 -11.05
C TYR A 63 3.23 -3.37 -12.15
N SER A 64 2.39 -2.37 -11.87
CA SER A 64 1.46 -1.82 -12.85
C SER A 64 1.40 -0.30 -12.76
N LYS A 65 0.63 0.33 -13.67
CA LYS A 65 0.39 1.78 -13.67
C LYS A 65 -0.34 2.29 -12.41
N THR A 66 -0.85 1.40 -11.57
CA THR A 66 -1.42 1.76 -10.27
C THR A 66 -0.41 1.70 -9.13
N ARG A 67 0.89 1.53 -9.41
CA ARG A 67 1.93 1.66 -8.38
C ARG A 67 1.80 3.00 -7.66
N GLY A 68 1.82 2.98 -6.33
CA GLY A 68 1.62 4.17 -5.48
C GLY A 68 0.16 4.58 -5.27
N ILE A 69 -0.81 3.76 -5.69
CA ILE A 69 -2.23 3.98 -5.38
C ILE A 69 -2.48 4.03 -3.86
N ASN A 70 -3.52 4.76 -3.45
CA ASN A 70 -4.04 4.70 -2.09
C ASN A 70 -4.29 3.24 -1.67
N ARG A 71 -3.90 2.90 -0.44
CA ARG A 71 -3.86 1.52 0.06
C ARG A 71 -5.21 0.80 0.02
N PHE A 72 -6.29 1.49 0.38
CA PHE A 72 -7.65 0.92 0.39
C PHE A 72 -8.19 0.75 -1.04
N LYS A 73 -7.92 1.73 -1.92
CA LYS A 73 -8.25 1.59 -3.35
C LYS A 73 -7.46 0.45 -4.01
N GLY A 74 -6.19 0.28 -3.63
CA GLY A 74 -5.37 -0.86 -4.05
C GLY A 74 -5.96 -2.19 -3.60
N LEU A 75 -6.40 -2.27 -2.34
CA LEU A 75 -7.08 -3.46 -1.78
C LEU A 75 -8.35 -3.81 -2.57
N VAL A 76 -9.25 -2.83 -2.76
CA VAL A 76 -10.48 -3.01 -3.54
C VAL A 76 -10.14 -3.52 -4.94
N LYS A 77 -9.19 -2.89 -5.63
CA LYS A 77 -8.81 -3.29 -6.99
C LYS A 77 -8.22 -4.70 -7.03
N THR A 78 -7.48 -5.11 -6.00
CA THR A 78 -7.03 -6.50 -5.86
C THR A 78 -8.21 -7.46 -5.73
N PHE A 79 -9.22 -7.14 -4.92
CA PHE A 79 -10.43 -7.97 -4.79
C PHE A 79 -11.26 -8.01 -6.07
N GLU A 80 -11.43 -6.90 -6.79
CA GLU A 80 -12.10 -6.86 -8.09
C GLU A 80 -11.42 -7.79 -9.11
N ILE A 81 -10.08 -7.79 -9.17
CA ILE A 81 -9.32 -8.69 -10.04
C ILE A 81 -9.55 -10.16 -9.67
N LEU A 82 -9.59 -10.49 -8.38
CA LEU A 82 -9.80 -11.86 -7.91
C LEU A 82 -11.24 -12.33 -8.11
N ALA A 83 -12.22 -11.46 -7.87
CA ALA A 83 -13.63 -11.71 -8.15
C ALA A 83 -13.85 -12.00 -9.65
N ALA A 84 -13.21 -11.21 -10.53
CA ALA A 84 -13.25 -11.44 -11.99
C ALA A 84 -12.59 -12.77 -12.41
N LYS A 85 -11.71 -13.34 -11.57
CA LYS A 85 -11.12 -14.68 -11.73
C LYS A 85 -11.94 -15.78 -11.01
N SER A 86 -13.16 -15.48 -10.58
CA SER A 86 -14.05 -16.40 -9.84
C SER A 86 -13.43 -16.96 -8.55
N LYS A 87 -12.54 -16.20 -7.90
CA LYS A 87 -12.02 -16.55 -6.58
C LYS A 87 -13.04 -16.14 -5.51
N ASP A 88 -13.13 -16.93 -4.45
CA ASP A 88 -13.93 -16.60 -3.28
C ASP A 88 -13.29 -15.45 -2.52
N VAL A 89 -13.90 -14.26 -2.60
CA VAL A 89 -13.43 -13.05 -1.94
C VAL A 89 -14.48 -12.56 -0.94
N PRO A 90 -14.06 -12.03 0.22
CA PRO A 90 -14.99 -11.49 1.21
C PRO A 90 -15.74 -10.27 0.65
N ASP A 91 -16.89 -9.94 1.24
CA ASP A 91 -17.58 -8.68 0.91
C ASP A 91 -16.71 -7.47 1.33
N PHE A 92 -16.31 -6.67 0.33
CA PHE A 92 -15.50 -5.47 0.52
C PHE A 92 -16.27 -4.17 0.24
N SER A 93 -17.60 -4.25 0.17
CA SER A 93 -18.48 -3.08 -0.04
C SER A 93 -18.26 -1.95 0.99
N SER A 94 -17.90 -2.32 2.23
CA SER A 94 -17.61 -1.39 3.31
C SER A 94 -16.36 -0.53 3.10
N VAL A 95 -15.44 -0.98 2.24
CA VAL A 95 -14.16 -0.31 1.92
C VAL A 95 -14.28 0.62 0.70
N LEU A 96 -15.39 0.52 -0.06
CA LEU A 96 -15.64 1.32 -1.27
C LEU A 96 -16.04 2.80 -1.01
N LYS A 97 -16.05 3.24 0.25
CA LYS A 97 -16.50 4.59 0.63
C LYS A 97 -15.53 5.70 0.21
#